data_AF-A0A1J4KYV5-F1
#
_entry.id   AF-A0A1J4KYV5-F1
#
_cell.length_a   1.000
_cell.length_b   1.000
_cell.length_c   1.000
_cell.angle_alpha   90.00
_cell.angle_beta   90.00
_cell.angle_gamma   90.00
#
_symmetry.space_group_name_H-M   'P 1'
#
loop_
_entity.id
_entity.type
_entity.pdbx_description
1 polymer ?
#
loop_
_entity_poly.entity_id
_entity_poly.type
_entity_poly.pdbx_seq_one_letter_code
_entity_poly.pdbx_strand_id
1 'polypeptide(L)'
;MSIGTFLTLQSESILSAFKAFLFLSLLSFFVTGIFNSVFASDVNNGIFEHLDKGQALVDIQISLAVIGFASIFMFLFMLAILYNFGHAFVAHFILLVIDLASIVGDIVLLSFSIHFTSSNIEQTYVTSFGNLLSMPNPQPKIREWMEDHKCNSLVSCYPIAESYIHKIVKYGFIGNIVLVALTAASLLGLIVVLIFMGLQKPVDRNEYPSSSSEGGDDPEAPQTDAERQRRESVY
;
A
#
# COMPACT_ATOMS: atom_id res chain seq x y z
N MET A 1 8.67 34.57 16.46
CA MET A 1 7.97 33.31 16.81
C MET A 1 8.95 32.18 16.55
N SER A 2 9.21 31.30 17.52
CA SER A 2 10.09 30.14 17.30
C SER A 2 9.40 29.17 16.32
N ILE A 3 10.18 28.52 15.45
CA ILE A 3 9.71 27.45 14.55
C ILE A 3 8.96 26.37 15.35
N GLY A 4 9.41 26.08 16.58
CA GLY A 4 8.74 25.13 17.47
C GLY A 4 7.33 25.55 17.83
N THR A 5 7.12 26.83 18.17
CA THR A 5 5.81 27.40 18.57
C THR A 5 4.84 27.46 17.39
N PHE A 6 5.33 27.76 16.18
CA PHE A 6 4.53 27.71 14.95
C PHE A 6 4.08 26.28 14.62
N LEU A 7 4.97 25.29 14.80
CA LEU A 7 4.66 23.88 14.55
C LEU A 7 3.72 23.27 15.60
N THR A 8 3.76 23.73 16.86
CA THR A 8 2.79 23.26 17.89
C THR A 8 1.38 23.73 17.58
N LEU A 9 1.21 24.96 17.10
CA LEU A 9 -0.06 25.50 16.59
C LEU A 9 -0.56 24.76 15.33
N GLN A 10 0.34 24.15 14.55
CA GLN A 10 -0.01 23.34 13.38
C GLN A 10 -0.13 21.84 13.65
N SER A 11 0.01 21.39 14.92
CA SER A 11 -0.02 19.96 15.27
C SER A 11 -1.32 19.27 14.83
N GLU A 12 -2.46 19.94 14.94
CA GLU A 12 -3.76 19.43 14.46
C GLU A 12 -3.79 19.27 12.94
N SER A 13 -3.25 20.24 12.19
CA SER A 13 -3.16 20.18 10.72
C SER A 13 -2.23 19.07 10.26
N ILE A 14 -1.08 18.89 10.91
CA ILE A 14 -0.11 17.84 10.61
C ILE A 14 -0.71 16.46 10.92
N LEU A 15 -1.41 16.32 12.04
CA LEU A 15 -2.11 15.08 12.40
C LEU A 15 -3.28 14.78 11.44
N SER A 16 -4.00 15.80 10.98
CA SER A 16 -5.05 15.64 9.97
C SER A 16 -4.47 15.20 8.63
N ALA A 17 -3.35 15.80 8.19
CA ALA A 17 -2.64 15.39 6.98
C ALA A 17 -2.14 13.94 7.09
N PHE A 18 -1.58 13.55 8.24
CA PHE A 18 -1.18 12.17 8.51
C PHE A 18 -2.32 11.18 8.32
N LYS A 19 -3.48 11.45 8.94
CA LYS A 19 -4.68 10.61 8.80
C LYS A 19 -5.15 10.53 7.35
N ALA A 20 -5.12 11.65 6.63
CA ALA A 20 -5.52 11.69 5.21
C ALA A 20 -4.60 10.83 4.33
N PHE A 21 -3.27 10.94 4.50
CA PHE A 21 -2.33 10.13 3.73
C PHE A 21 -2.34 8.67 4.13
N LEU A 22 -2.56 8.33 5.40
CA LEU A 22 -2.78 6.94 5.83
C LEU A 22 -4.04 6.35 5.18
N PHE A 23 -5.14 7.09 5.17
CA PHE A 23 -6.36 6.66 4.51
C PHE A 23 -6.16 6.51 3.00
N LEU A 24 -5.41 7.42 2.39
CA LEU A 24 -5.05 7.35 0.97
C LEU A 24 -4.21 6.09 0.67
N SER A 25 -3.24 5.74 1.52
CA SER A 25 -2.45 4.50 1.37
C SER A 25 -3.33 3.26 1.51
N LEU A 26 -4.24 3.23 2.49
CA LEU A 26 -5.19 2.12 2.66
C LEU A 26 -6.09 1.97 1.44
N LEU A 27 -6.61 3.09 0.92
CA LEU A 27 -7.41 3.11 -0.29
C LEU A 27 -6.58 2.64 -1.49
N SER A 28 -5.30 3.04 -1.58
CA SER A 28 -4.39 2.58 -2.62
C SER A 28 -4.26 1.06 -2.63
N PHE A 29 -3.97 0.44 -1.47
CA PHE A 29 -3.88 -1.02 -1.38
C PHE A 29 -5.19 -1.72 -1.74
N PHE A 30 -6.33 -1.16 -1.35
CA PHE A 30 -7.65 -1.71 -1.69
C PHE A 30 -7.93 -1.66 -3.19
N VAL A 31 -7.68 -0.50 -3.82
CA VAL A 31 -7.87 -0.33 -5.26
C VAL A 31 -6.86 -1.20 -6.03
N THR A 32 -5.61 -1.31 -5.57
CA THR A 32 -4.60 -2.23 -6.12
C THR A 32 -5.10 -3.69 -6.06
N GLY A 33 -5.59 -4.13 -4.90
CA GLY A 33 -6.11 -5.49 -4.73
C GLY A 33 -7.28 -5.81 -5.68
N ILE A 34 -8.26 -4.91 -5.75
CA ILE A 34 -9.43 -5.07 -6.63
C ILE A 34 -9.03 -5.06 -8.10
N PHE A 35 -8.29 -4.03 -8.53
CA PHE A 35 -7.91 -3.88 -9.93
C PHE A 35 -7.12 -5.09 -10.42
N ASN A 36 -6.10 -5.51 -9.66
CA ASN A 36 -5.27 -6.64 -10.05
C ASN A 36 -6.03 -7.98 -9.94
N SER A 37 -7.02 -8.11 -9.04
CA SER A 37 -7.89 -9.28 -9.03
C SER A 37 -8.78 -9.35 -10.28
N VAL A 38 -9.36 -8.23 -10.71
CA VAL A 38 -10.17 -8.18 -11.94
C VAL A 38 -9.30 -8.43 -13.15
N PHE A 39 -8.15 -7.76 -13.23
CA PHE A 39 -7.24 -7.93 -14.35
C PHE A 39 -6.64 -9.34 -14.39
N ALA A 40 -6.30 -9.94 -13.25
CA ALA A 40 -5.91 -11.34 -13.15
C ALA A 40 -7.02 -12.26 -13.68
N SER A 41 -8.29 -11.99 -13.36
CA SER A 41 -9.42 -12.77 -13.90
C SER A 41 -9.53 -12.64 -15.42
N ASP A 42 -9.28 -11.46 -15.98
CA ASP A 42 -9.34 -11.22 -17.42
C ASP A 42 -8.20 -11.93 -18.17
N VAL A 43 -6.99 -11.94 -17.60
CA VAL A 43 -5.83 -12.63 -18.20
C VAL A 43 -5.83 -14.14 -17.92
N ASN A 44 -6.39 -14.59 -16.80
CA ASN A 44 -6.44 -16.02 -16.43
C ASN A 44 -7.61 -16.76 -17.09
N ASN A 45 -7.75 -16.59 -18.40
CA ASN A 45 -8.80 -17.23 -19.20
C ASN A 45 -8.31 -18.48 -19.97
N GLY A 46 -7.09 -18.94 -19.69
CA GLY A 46 -6.44 -20.06 -20.37
C GLY A 46 -5.85 -19.73 -21.73
N ILE A 47 -6.09 -18.54 -22.31
CA ILE A 47 -5.44 -18.10 -23.54
C ILE A 47 -4.03 -17.60 -23.22
N PHE A 48 -3.90 -16.72 -22.22
CA PHE A 48 -2.61 -16.13 -21.85
C PHE A 48 -1.60 -17.15 -21.30
N GLU A 49 -2.04 -18.26 -20.73
CA GLU A 49 -1.15 -19.36 -20.34
C GLU A 49 -0.35 -19.90 -21.55
N HIS A 50 -0.95 -19.84 -22.74
CA HIS A 50 -0.35 -20.34 -23.98
C HIS A 50 0.34 -19.26 -24.82
N LEU A 51 0.19 -17.98 -24.44
CA LEU A 51 0.91 -16.89 -25.08
C LEU A 51 2.34 -16.78 -24.52
N ASP A 52 3.29 -16.44 -25.38
CA ASP A 52 4.67 -16.23 -24.95
C ASP A 52 4.72 -15.13 -23.87
N LYS A 53 5.25 -15.45 -22.68
CA LYS A 53 5.27 -14.61 -21.47
C LYS A 53 3.90 -14.26 -20.86
N GLY A 54 2.81 -14.86 -21.31
CA GLY A 54 1.49 -14.57 -20.76
C GLY A 54 1.27 -15.16 -19.36
N GLN A 55 1.82 -16.34 -19.07
CA GLN A 55 1.79 -16.93 -17.72
C GLN A 55 2.46 -16.02 -16.68
N ALA A 56 3.61 -15.42 -17.01
CA ALA A 56 4.30 -14.51 -16.13
C ALA A 56 3.45 -13.28 -15.77
N LEU A 57 2.69 -12.75 -16.75
CA LEU A 57 1.75 -11.66 -16.49
C LEU A 57 0.66 -12.09 -15.51
N VAL A 58 0.07 -13.28 -15.71
CA VAL A 58 -0.97 -13.85 -14.82
C VAL A 58 -0.44 -13.98 -13.40
N ASP A 59 0.73 -14.59 -13.21
CA ASP A 59 1.34 -14.80 -11.90
C ASP A 59 1.62 -13.47 -11.18
N ILE A 60 2.07 -12.45 -11.92
CA ILE A 60 2.30 -11.09 -11.38
C ILE A 60 0.98 -10.46 -10.93
N GLN A 61 -0.09 -10.54 -11.72
CA GLN A 61 -1.38 -9.94 -11.34
C GLN A 61 -1.98 -10.62 -10.10
N ILE A 62 -1.89 -11.96 -10.02
CA ILE A 62 -2.34 -12.70 -8.85
C ILE A 62 -1.52 -12.29 -7.62
N SER A 63 -0.19 -12.17 -7.77
CA SER A 63 0.70 -11.74 -6.68
C SER A 63 0.36 -10.33 -6.19
N LEU A 64 0.11 -9.40 -7.11
CA LEU A 64 -0.31 -8.03 -6.80
C LEU A 64 -1.67 -8.00 -6.08
N ALA A 65 -2.63 -8.82 -6.51
CA ALA A 65 -3.92 -8.92 -5.83
C ALA A 65 -3.76 -9.42 -4.39
N VAL A 66 -2.98 -10.49 -4.19
CA VAL A 66 -2.70 -11.07 -2.87
C VAL A 66 -1.98 -10.06 -1.98
N ILE A 67 -0.93 -9.40 -2.49
CA ILE A 67 -0.19 -8.38 -1.74
C ILE A 67 -1.11 -7.23 -1.35
N GLY A 68 -1.91 -6.71 -2.29
CA GLY A 68 -2.86 -5.62 -2.00
C GLY A 68 -3.82 -5.96 -0.85
N PHE A 69 -4.46 -7.13 -0.90
CA PHE A 69 -5.36 -7.55 0.19
C PHE A 69 -4.62 -7.89 1.48
N ALA A 70 -3.44 -8.52 1.40
CA ALA A 70 -2.62 -8.83 2.56
C ALA A 70 -2.15 -7.55 3.28
N SER A 71 -1.74 -6.52 2.55
CA SER A 71 -1.35 -5.22 3.12
C SER A 71 -2.50 -4.57 3.88
N ILE A 72 -3.73 -4.65 3.36
CA ILE A 72 -4.92 -4.14 4.07
C ILE A 72 -5.15 -4.89 5.37
N PHE A 73 -5.11 -6.23 5.32
CA PHE A 73 -5.29 -7.06 6.50
C PHE A 73 -4.22 -6.77 7.56
N MET A 74 -2.96 -6.67 7.14
CA MET A 74 -1.83 -6.34 8.00
C MET A 74 -1.97 -4.95 8.62
N PHE A 75 -2.45 -3.97 7.85
CA PHE A 75 -2.69 -2.61 8.34
C PHE A 75 -3.79 -2.58 9.41
N LEU A 76 -4.93 -3.26 9.17
CA LEU A 76 -6.01 -3.38 10.15
C LEU A 76 -5.55 -4.11 11.41
N PHE A 77 -4.76 -5.18 11.24
CA PHE A 77 -4.19 -5.93 12.34
C PHE A 77 -3.22 -5.07 13.17
N MET A 78 -2.39 -4.27 12.52
CA MET A 78 -1.51 -3.30 13.17
C MET A 78 -2.32 -2.30 14.00
N LEU A 79 -3.38 -1.70 13.45
CA LEU A 79 -4.24 -0.78 14.19
C LEU A 79 -4.88 -1.44 15.44
N ALA A 80 -5.31 -2.70 15.32
CA ALA A 80 -5.86 -3.44 16.44
C ALA A 80 -4.81 -3.68 17.54
N ILE A 81 -3.57 -3.99 17.18
CA ILE A 81 -2.47 -4.16 18.13
C ILE A 81 -2.09 -2.82 18.78
N LEU A 82 -2.00 -1.73 18.02
CA LEU A 82 -1.75 -0.40 18.59
C LEU A 82 -2.80 -0.04 19.64
N TYR A 83 -4.07 -0.32 19.33
CA TYR A 83 -5.19 0.00 20.22
C TYR A 83 -5.17 -0.81 21.51
N ASN A 84 -4.90 -2.12 21.44
CA ASN A 84 -4.96 -3.00 22.60
C ASN A 84 -3.63 -3.09 23.37
N PHE A 85 -2.49 -2.90 22.71
CA PHE A 85 -1.15 -3.19 23.22
C PHE A 85 -0.15 -2.07 22.88
N GLY A 86 -0.49 -0.81 23.18
CA GLY A 86 0.31 0.37 22.83
C GLY A 86 1.77 0.40 23.31
N HIS A 87 2.18 -0.51 24.21
CA HIS A 87 3.56 -0.64 24.70
C HIS A 87 4.39 -1.73 23.99
N ALA A 88 3.80 -2.53 23.09
CA ALA A 88 4.47 -3.68 22.47
C ALA A 88 5.43 -3.27 21.33
N PHE A 89 6.45 -2.47 21.61
CA PHE A 89 7.37 -1.88 20.61
C PHE A 89 7.91 -2.88 19.58
N VAL A 90 8.29 -4.09 20.01
CA VAL A 90 8.81 -5.15 19.13
C VAL A 90 7.79 -5.57 18.07
N ALA A 91 6.52 -5.73 18.45
CA ALA A 91 5.46 -6.10 17.51
C ALA A 91 5.23 -4.98 16.48
N HIS A 92 5.23 -3.72 16.91
CA HIS A 92 5.08 -2.57 16.03
C HIS A 92 6.24 -2.47 15.03
N PHE A 93 7.47 -2.70 15.48
CA PHE A 93 8.65 -2.67 14.63
C PHE A 93 8.65 -3.80 13.58
N ILE A 94 8.27 -5.03 13.96
CA ILE A 94 8.17 -6.15 13.01
C ILE A 94 7.10 -5.85 11.95
N LEU A 95 5.93 -5.36 12.37
CA LEU A 95 4.85 -5.01 11.45
C LEU A 95 5.28 -3.89 10.48
N LEU A 96 6.00 -2.88 10.97
CA LEU A 96 6.58 -1.83 10.13
C LEU A 96 7.53 -2.39 9.07
N VAL A 97 8.44 -3.30 9.45
CA VAL A 97 9.39 -3.92 8.51
C VAL A 97 8.66 -4.72 7.43
N ILE A 98 7.63 -5.49 7.82
CA ILE A 98 6.80 -6.25 6.87
C ILE A 98 6.05 -5.31 5.92
N ASP A 99 5.49 -4.21 6.43
CA ASP A 99 4.78 -3.22 5.60
C ASP A 99 5.72 -2.55 4.59
N LEU A 100 6.92 -2.14 5.02
CA LEU A 100 7.94 -1.60 4.11
C LEU A 100 8.36 -2.60 3.04
N ALA A 101 8.57 -3.88 3.41
CA ALA A 101 8.88 -4.94 2.46
C ALA A 101 7.71 -5.16 1.47
N SER A 102 6.47 -5.09 1.95
CA SER A 102 5.26 -5.20 1.13
C SER A 102 5.18 -4.08 0.11
N ILE A 103 5.42 -2.83 0.53
CA ILE A 103 5.41 -1.66 -0.35
C ILE A 103 6.48 -1.77 -1.45
N VAL A 104 7.69 -2.17 -1.09
CA VAL A 104 8.77 -2.39 -2.06
C VAL A 104 8.40 -3.50 -3.04
N GLY A 105 7.84 -4.60 -2.55
CA GLY A 105 7.35 -5.71 -3.37
C GLY A 105 6.27 -5.27 -4.36
N ASP A 106 5.30 -4.48 -3.90
CA ASP A 106 4.21 -3.92 -4.73
C ASP A 106 4.76 -3.05 -5.85
N ILE A 107 5.67 -2.11 -5.55
CA ILE A 107 6.31 -1.24 -6.55
C ILE A 107 7.07 -2.05 -7.61
N VAL A 108 7.82 -3.08 -7.19
CA VAL A 108 8.59 -3.94 -8.11
C VAL A 108 7.64 -4.73 -9.01
N LEU A 109 6.59 -5.33 -8.45
CA LEU A 109 5.62 -6.11 -9.21
C LEU A 109 4.79 -5.24 -10.15
N LEU A 110 4.38 -4.04 -9.73
CA LEU A 110 3.73 -3.06 -10.61
C LEU A 110 4.65 -2.65 -11.75
N SER A 111 5.95 -2.48 -11.50
CA SER A 111 6.93 -2.16 -12.55
C SER A 111 7.06 -3.30 -13.57
N PHE A 112 7.10 -4.55 -13.12
CA PHE A 112 7.07 -5.70 -14.02
C PHE A 112 5.74 -5.81 -14.77
N SER A 113 4.62 -5.57 -14.10
CA SER A 113 3.29 -5.54 -14.70
C SER A 113 3.20 -4.53 -15.86
N ILE A 114 3.74 -3.32 -15.67
CA ILE A 114 3.87 -2.29 -16.72
C ILE A 114 4.76 -2.79 -17.86
N HIS A 115 5.88 -3.45 -17.56
CA HIS A 115 6.75 -4.02 -18.59
C HIS A 115 6.02 -5.07 -19.45
N PHE A 116 5.30 -6.01 -18.82
CA PHE A 116 4.54 -7.06 -19.53
C PHE A 116 3.30 -6.51 -20.24
N THR A 117 2.82 -5.33 -19.87
CA THR A 117 1.73 -4.62 -20.55
C THR A 117 2.24 -3.48 -21.46
N SER A 118 3.52 -3.48 -21.84
CA SER A 118 4.08 -2.50 -22.77
C SER A 118 3.84 -2.88 -24.22
N SER A 119 3.81 -1.87 -25.11
CA SER A 119 3.64 -2.08 -26.56
C SER A 119 4.71 -2.98 -27.20
N ASN A 120 5.90 -3.08 -26.60
CA ASN A 120 6.95 -4.00 -27.09
C ASN A 120 6.58 -5.48 -26.84
N ILE A 121 5.98 -5.77 -25.67
CA ILE A 121 5.53 -7.13 -25.33
C ILE A 121 4.20 -7.45 -26.02
N GLU A 122 3.35 -6.45 -26.24
CA GLU A 122 2.10 -6.58 -26.99
C GLU A 122 2.30 -7.26 -28.36
N GLN A 123 3.30 -6.84 -29.13
CA GLN A 123 3.61 -7.44 -30.42
C GLN A 123 3.99 -8.92 -30.29
N THR A 124 4.63 -9.29 -29.19
CA THR A 124 4.99 -10.69 -28.88
C THR A 124 3.72 -11.51 -28.62
N TYR A 125 2.78 -10.98 -27.83
CA TYR A 125 1.47 -11.62 -27.61
C TYR A 125 0.67 -11.77 -28.91
N VAL A 126 0.59 -10.71 -29.73
CA VAL A 126 -0.13 -10.76 -31.02
C VAL A 126 0.48 -11.79 -31.96
N THR A 127 1.82 -11.83 -32.06
CA THR A 127 2.53 -12.80 -32.90
C THR A 127 2.33 -14.23 -32.38
N SER A 128 2.45 -14.44 -31.08
CA SER A 128 2.23 -15.73 -30.43
C SER A 128 0.80 -16.22 -30.63
N PHE A 129 -0.20 -15.34 -30.50
CA PHE A 129 -1.60 -15.68 -30.74
C PHE A 129 -1.84 -16.00 -32.22
N GLY A 130 -1.26 -15.22 -33.15
CA GLY A 130 -1.31 -15.53 -34.58
C GLY A 130 -0.76 -16.92 -34.91
N ASN A 131 0.34 -17.32 -34.27
CA ASN A 131 0.90 -18.66 -34.42
C ASN A 131 -0.06 -19.74 -33.90
N LEU A 132 -0.69 -19.53 -32.74
CA LEU A 132 -1.70 -20.45 -32.19
C LEU A 132 -2.92 -20.60 -33.12
N LEU A 133 -3.37 -19.50 -33.73
CA LEU A 133 -4.48 -19.51 -34.69
C LEU A 133 -4.14 -20.21 -36.01
N SER A 134 -2.86 -20.24 -36.39
CA SER A 134 -2.38 -20.89 -37.62
C SER A 134 -2.20 -22.42 -37.50
N MET A 135 -2.31 -22.97 -36.28
CA MET A 135 -2.11 -24.40 -36.06
C MET A 135 -3.23 -25.24 -36.71
N PRO A 136 -2.90 -26.40 -37.32
CA PRO A 136 -3.91 -27.29 -37.93
C PRO A 136 -4.95 -27.82 -36.94
N ASN A 137 -4.60 -27.89 -35.65
CA ASN A 137 -5.48 -28.28 -34.56
C ASN A 137 -5.27 -27.32 -33.38
N PRO A 138 -6.01 -26.20 -33.33
CA PRO A 138 -5.91 -25.25 -32.24
C PRO A 138 -6.22 -25.90 -30.90
N GLN A 139 -5.58 -25.43 -29.84
CA GLN A 139 -5.88 -25.88 -28.49
C GLN A 139 -7.35 -25.63 -28.14
N PRO A 140 -7.96 -26.44 -27.26
CA PRO A 140 -9.39 -26.34 -26.93
C PRO A 140 -9.83 -24.92 -26.54
N LYS A 141 -9.00 -24.21 -25.76
CA LYS A 141 -9.28 -22.83 -25.32
C LYS A 141 -9.25 -21.80 -26.44
N ILE A 142 -8.35 -21.98 -27.41
CA ILE A 142 -8.31 -21.14 -28.61
C ILE A 142 -9.53 -21.40 -29.48
N ARG A 143 -9.95 -22.66 -29.61
CA ARG A 143 -11.16 -23.02 -30.36
C ARG A 143 -12.43 -22.45 -29.73
N GLU A 144 -12.57 -22.58 -28.41
CA GLU A 144 -13.67 -21.97 -27.63
C GLU A 144 -13.71 -20.45 -27.87
N TRP A 145 -12.55 -19.78 -27.78
CA TRP A 145 -12.46 -18.35 -28.07
C TRP A 145 -12.84 -17.99 -29.51
N MET A 146 -12.43 -18.78 -30.52
CA MET A 146 -12.79 -18.57 -31.92
C MET A 146 -14.31 -18.69 -32.15
N GLU A 147 -14.95 -19.66 -31.51
CA GLU A 147 -16.40 -19.87 -31.56
C GLU A 147 -17.15 -18.68 -30.93
N ASP A 148 -16.71 -18.22 -29.75
CA ASP A 148 -17.28 -17.06 -29.05
C ASP A 148 -17.18 -15.77 -29.88
N HIS A 149 -16.09 -15.60 -30.61
CA HIS A 149 -15.83 -14.44 -31.46
C HIS A 149 -16.29 -14.63 -32.91
N LYS A 150 -16.93 -15.76 -33.22
CA LYS A 150 -17.50 -16.09 -34.54
C LYS A 150 -16.49 -15.95 -35.68
N CYS A 151 -15.26 -16.40 -35.45
CA CYS A 151 -14.20 -16.38 -36.45
C CYS A 151 -13.71 -17.81 -36.72
N ASN A 152 -13.43 -18.15 -37.98
CA ASN A 152 -13.14 -19.53 -38.39
C ASN A 152 -11.93 -19.67 -39.34
N SER A 153 -11.39 -18.55 -39.83
CA SER A 153 -10.20 -18.50 -40.66
C SER A 153 -9.17 -17.57 -40.04
N LEU A 154 -7.88 -17.81 -40.31
CA LEU A 154 -6.80 -16.94 -39.86
C LEU A 154 -7.05 -15.47 -40.26
N VAL A 155 -7.51 -15.24 -41.49
CA VAL A 155 -7.81 -13.90 -42.04
C VAL A 155 -8.90 -13.20 -41.22
N SER A 156 -9.93 -13.93 -40.79
CA SER A 156 -11.01 -13.38 -39.95
C SER A 156 -10.63 -13.25 -38.47
N CYS A 157 -9.83 -14.18 -37.93
CA CYS A 157 -9.53 -14.24 -36.51
C CYS A 157 -8.39 -13.32 -36.09
N TYR A 158 -7.37 -13.15 -36.94
CA TYR A 158 -6.19 -12.35 -36.63
C TYR A 158 -6.52 -10.90 -36.21
N PRO A 159 -7.32 -10.11 -36.96
CA PRO A 159 -7.64 -8.73 -36.53
C PRO A 159 -8.46 -8.68 -35.23
N ILE A 160 -9.27 -9.70 -34.95
CA ILE A 160 -10.04 -9.80 -33.70
C ILE A 160 -9.10 -10.13 -32.53
N ALA A 161 -8.16 -11.05 -32.74
CA ALA A 161 -7.15 -11.42 -31.75
C ALA A 161 -6.22 -10.25 -31.42
N GLU A 162 -5.78 -9.52 -32.45
CA GLU A 162 -4.99 -8.29 -32.29
C GLU A 162 -5.76 -7.25 -31.47
N SER A 163 -7.02 -6.97 -31.83
CA SER A 163 -7.86 -6.03 -31.07
C SER A 163 -8.10 -6.48 -29.63
N TYR A 164 -8.24 -7.79 -29.40
CA TYR A 164 -8.43 -8.38 -28.09
C TYR A 164 -7.18 -8.18 -27.21
N ILE A 165 -5.99 -8.53 -27.72
CA ILE A 165 -4.72 -8.34 -27.02
C ILE A 165 -4.46 -6.85 -26.75
N HIS A 166 -4.64 -5.99 -27.76
CA HIS A 166 -4.45 -4.55 -27.62
C HIS A 166 -5.32 -3.97 -26.50
N LYS A 167 -6.59 -4.39 -26.42
CA LYS A 167 -7.52 -3.93 -25.38
C LYS A 167 -7.04 -4.32 -23.98
N ILE A 168 -6.65 -5.59 -23.79
CA ILE A 168 -6.22 -6.10 -22.48
C ILE A 168 -4.90 -5.44 -22.05
N VAL A 169 -3.92 -5.39 -22.96
CA VAL A 169 -2.62 -4.78 -22.70
C VAL A 169 -2.77 -3.30 -22.35
N LYS A 170 -3.56 -2.55 -23.12
CA LYS A 170 -3.80 -1.11 -22.86
C LYS A 170 -4.51 -0.87 -21.53
N TYR A 171 -5.52 -1.67 -21.20
CA TYR A 171 -6.23 -1.58 -19.93
C TYR A 171 -5.28 -1.86 -18.75
N GLY A 172 -4.49 -2.94 -18.85
CA GLY A 172 -3.45 -3.27 -17.88
C GLY A 172 -2.43 -2.16 -17.72
N PHE A 173 -1.88 -1.64 -18.81
CA PHE A 173 -0.86 -0.58 -18.78
C PHE A 173 -1.36 0.69 -18.08
N ILE A 174 -2.53 1.20 -18.48
CA ILE A 174 -3.11 2.41 -17.90
C ILE A 174 -3.42 2.21 -16.43
N GLY A 175 -4.07 1.10 -16.07
CA GLY A 175 -4.43 0.82 -14.69
C GLY A 175 -3.20 0.72 -13.78
N ASN A 176 -2.17 -0.02 -14.19
CA ASN A 176 -0.94 -0.16 -13.41
C ASN A 176 -0.19 1.19 -13.24
N ILE A 177 -0.15 2.05 -14.26
CA ILE A 177 0.44 3.40 -14.12
C ILE A 177 -0.32 4.24 -13.09
N VAL A 178 -1.65 4.19 -13.12
CA VAL A 178 -2.49 4.92 -12.15
C VAL A 178 -2.23 4.41 -10.74
N LEU A 179 -2.11 3.09 -10.54
CA LEU A 179 -1.78 2.50 -9.25
C LEU A 179 -0.40 2.93 -8.75
N VAL A 180 0.63 2.92 -9.62
CA VAL A 180 1.97 3.41 -9.25
C VAL A 180 1.92 4.87 -8.83
N ALA A 181 1.20 5.73 -9.56
CA ALA A 181 1.06 7.14 -9.22
C ALA A 181 0.35 7.35 -7.87
N LEU A 182 -0.70 6.57 -7.61
CA LEU A 182 -1.45 6.61 -6.35
C LEU A 182 -0.59 6.17 -5.17
N THR A 183 0.10 5.04 -5.31
CA THR A 183 1.03 4.52 -4.30
C THR A 183 2.15 5.53 -4.04
N ALA A 184 2.80 6.06 -5.08
CA ALA A 184 3.87 7.05 -4.94
C ALA A 184 3.40 8.35 -4.26
N ALA A 185 2.22 8.87 -4.63
CA ALA A 185 1.65 10.07 -4.00
C ALA A 185 1.37 9.85 -2.51
N SER A 186 0.83 8.67 -2.15
CA SER A 186 0.54 8.32 -0.76
C SER A 186 1.83 8.20 0.08
N LEU A 187 2.87 7.54 -0.45
CA LEU A 187 4.15 7.37 0.22
C LEU A 187 4.90 8.69 0.41
N LEU A 188 4.97 9.51 -0.64
CA LEU A 188 5.60 10.83 -0.56
C LEU A 188 4.89 11.72 0.47
N GLY A 189 3.55 11.69 0.50
CA GLY A 189 2.76 12.40 1.50
C GLY A 189 3.07 11.95 2.93
N LEU A 190 3.12 10.63 3.18
CA LEU A 190 3.50 10.08 4.48
C LEU A 190 4.91 10.48 4.89
N ILE A 191 5.90 10.37 3.99
CA ILE A 191 7.30 10.74 4.27
C ILE A 191 7.40 12.21 4.67
N VAL A 192 6.75 13.10 3.90
CA VAL A 192 6.76 14.55 4.19
C VAL A 192 6.15 14.83 5.56
N VAL A 193 5.01 14.23 5.89
CA VAL A 193 4.35 14.40 7.19
C VAL A 193 5.22 13.88 8.33
N LEU A 194 5.87 12.72 8.17
CA LEU A 194 6.78 12.16 9.17
C LEU A 194 8.00 13.07 9.42
N ILE A 195 8.55 13.69 8.37
CA ILE A 195 9.63 14.68 8.51
C ILE A 195 9.14 15.86 9.35
N PHE A 196 7.96 16.41 9.03
CA PHE A 196 7.40 17.53 9.81
C PHE A 196 7.11 17.15 11.27
N MET A 197 6.61 15.94 11.54
CA MET A 197 6.42 15.44 12.90
C MET A 197 7.76 15.26 13.64
N GLY A 198 8.79 14.74 12.97
CA GLY A 198 10.12 14.56 13.56
C GLY A 198 10.84 15.89 13.88
N LEU A 199 10.51 16.97 13.17
CA LEU A 199 11.03 18.31 13.45
C LEU A 199 10.34 18.97 14.66
N GLN A 200 9.21 18.44 15.13
CA GLN A 200 8.59 18.91 16.36
C GLN A 200 9.42 18.42 17.56
N LYS A 201 10.16 19.33 18.19
CA LYS A 201 10.80 19.03 19.48
C LYS A 201 9.71 18.67 20.49
N PRO A 202 9.83 17.57 21.24
CA PRO A 202 8.94 17.30 22.36
C PRO A 202 9.02 18.50 23.30
N VAL A 203 7.86 19.03 23.69
CA VAL A 203 7.80 20.02 24.77
C VAL A 203 8.18 19.26 26.03
N ASP A 204 9.39 19.49 26.55
CA ASP A 204 9.82 18.94 27.83
C ASP A 204 8.89 19.47 28.92
N ARG A 205 7.89 18.66 29.29
CA ARG A 205 6.95 18.95 30.39
C ARG A 205 7.63 18.97 31.77
N ASN A 206 8.95 18.81 31.83
CA ASN A 206 9.74 18.78 33.05
C ASN A 206 10.49 20.09 33.34
N GLU A 207 10.37 21.13 32.50
CA GLU A 207 10.73 22.49 32.92
C GLU A 207 9.65 23.00 33.88
N TYR A 208 9.70 22.53 35.13
CA TYR A 208 9.16 23.31 36.23
C TYR A 208 9.80 24.70 36.14
N PRO A 209 9.02 25.80 36.20
CA PRO A 209 9.62 27.09 36.44
C PRO A 209 10.35 26.94 37.77
N SER A 210 11.68 26.98 37.72
CA SER A 210 12.49 27.27 38.90
C SER A 210 12.01 28.63 39.36
N SER A 211 11.02 28.61 40.25
CA SER A 211 10.65 29.76 41.05
C SER A 211 11.94 30.27 41.65
N SER A 212 12.39 31.42 41.14
CA SER A 212 13.38 32.25 41.78
C SER A 212 12.96 32.42 43.23
N SER A 213 13.59 31.64 44.10
CA SER A 213 13.50 31.75 45.54
C SER A 213 14.19 33.05 45.95
N GLU A 214 13.48 34.16 45.84
CA GLU A 214 13.73 35.35 46.64
C GLU A 214 12.69 35.39 47.77
N GLY A 215 13.17 35.14 48.99
CA GLY A 215 12.72 35.77 50.24
C GLY A 215 11.27 35.58 50.70
N GLY A 216 11.10 34.80 51.76
CA GLY A 216 9.90 34.85 52.60
C GLY A 216 9.89 33.79 53.68
N ASP A 217 10.39 34.15 54.87
CA ASP A 217 10.21 33.38 56.11
C ASP A 217 8.72 33.17 56.40
N ASP A 218 8.25 31.93 56.37
CA ASP A 218 7.02 31.53 57.03
C ASP A 218 7.30 30.26 57.88
N PRO A 219 6.97 30.25 59.18
CA PRO A 219 7.28 29.13 60.06
C PRO A 219 6.38 27.92 59.78
N GLU A 220 7.02 26.74 59.70
CA GLU A 220 6.38 25.43 59.59
C GLU A 220 5.27 25.25 60.64
N ALA A 221 4.05 24.96 60.17
CA ALA A 221 3.01 24.40 61.01
C ALA A 221 3.41 22.98 61.45
N PRO A 222 3.23 22.58 62.72
CA PRO A 222 3.63 21.25 63.18
C PRO A 222 2.78 20.17 62.50
N GLN A 223 3.41 19.29 61.73
CA GLN A 223 2.78 18.04 61.29
C GLN A 223 2.43 17.20 62.51
N THR A 224 1.14 16.99 62.73
CA THR A 224 0.61 16.12 63.79
C THR A 224 0.98 14.65 63.50
N ASP A 225 1.40 13.92 64.53
CA ASP A 225 1.80 12.49 64.50
C ASP A 225 0.80 11.54 63.81
N ALA A 226 -0.45 11.97 63.61
CA ALA A 226 -1.49 11.26 62.87
C ALA A 226 -1.16 11.06 61.36
N GLU A 227 -0.40 11.97 60.73
CA GLU A 227 0.00 11.81 59.32
C GLU A 227 1.20 10.86 59.15
N ARG A 228 2.02 10.72 60.20
CA ARG A 228 3.19 9.82 60.18
C ARG A 228 2.76 8.35 60.28
N GLN A 229 1.78 8.04 61.15
CA GLN A 229 1.25 6.67 61.28
C GLN A 229 0.51 6.19 60.02
N ARG A 230 -0.06 7.09 59.22
CA ARG A 230 -0.77 6.73 57.98
C ARG A 230 0.16 6.29 56.85
N ARG A 231 1.44 6.70 56.87
CA ARG A 231 2.44 6.30 55.88
C ARG A 231 3.08 4.94 56.18
N GLU A 232 3.06 4.50 57.44
CA GLU A 232 3.66 3.23 57.84
C GLU A 232 2.72 2.03 57.72
N SER A 233 1.40 2.25 57.58
CA SER A 233 0.40 1.17 57.47
C SER A 233 0.10 0.69 56.03
N VAL A 234 0.86 1.15 55.02
CA VAL A 234 0.62 0.84 53.60
C VAL A 234 1.79 0.05 52.97
N TYR A 235 2.76 -0.41 53.77
CA TYR A 235 3.79 -1.35 53.35
C TYR A 235 3.69 -2.67 54.11
#